data_AF-A0A2D4IWI0-F1
#
_entry.id   AF-A0A2D4IWI0-F1
#
_cell.length_a   1.000
_cell.length_b   1.000
_cell.length_c   1.000
_cell.angle_alpha   90.00
_cell.angle_beta   90.00
_cell.angle_gamma   90.00
#
_symmetry.space_group_name_H-M   'P 1'
#
loop_
_entity.id
_entity.type
_entity.pdbx_description
1 polymer ?
#
loop_
_entity_poly.entity_id
_entity_poly.type
_entity_poly.pdbx_seq_one_letter_code
_entity_poly.pdbx_strand_id
1 'polypeptide(L)'
;ECITGFPFPPKKCCHFGDGKLCVEALEEHPGVCPRRVEVFTFVPCNNTCNKDHDCRLTEKCCFTGCSRGCLPSVRSDRCQLPHDQGSCSKELQRFYYDPEKKKCVSFVYRGCEGNSNNFETRELCEKNCGEISKEVCKLPKDPGPCLALSVQY
;
A
#
# COMPACT_ATOMS: atom_id res chain seq x y z
N GLU A 1 -16.53 21.07 -4.86
CA GLU A 1 -16.97 19.68 -4.60
C GLU A 1 -15.86 18.73 -5.02
N CYS A 2 -15.68 17.57 -4.39
CA CYS A 2 -14.63 16.62 -4.78
C CYS A 2 -15.05 15.97 -6.12
N ILE A 3 -14.71 16.63 -7.23
CA ILE A 3 -15.10 16.19 -8.58
C ILE A 3 -14.22 15.01 -8.96
N THR A 4 -14.86 13.90 -9.30
CA THR A 4 -14.23 12.70 -9.84
C THR A 4 -13.64 13.01 -11.20
N GLY A 5 -12.31 12.90 -11.34
CA GLY A 5 -11.67 12.76 -12.64
C GLY A 5 -10.50 13.70 -12.88
N PHE A 6 -9.35 13.47 -12.23
CA PHE A 6 -8.00 13.69 -12.78
C PHE A 6 -7.00 12.88 -11.93
N PRO A 7 -5.90 12.37 -12.50
CA PRO A 7 -4.95 11.49 -11.82
C PRO A 7 -3.94 12.34 -11.04
N PHE A 8 -4.36 12.85 -9.88
CA PHE A 8 -3.47 13.45 -8.89
C PHE A 8 -3.71 12.74 -7.54
N PRO A 9 -2.68 12.66 -6.66
CA PRO A 9 -2.57 11.69 -5.56
C PRO A 9 -3.84 11.64 -4.71
N PRO A 10 -4.18 10.49 -4.09
CA PRO A 10 -5.53 10.26 -3.59
C PRO A 10 -5.91 11.36 -2.61
N LYS A 11 -6.74 12.33 -3.00
CA LYS A 11 -7.27 13.33 -2.08
C LYS A 11 -8.39 12.65 -1.28
N LYS A 12 -8.33 12.70 0.04
CA LYS A 12 -9.38 12.17 0.92
C LYS A 12 -10.34 13.29 1.30
N CYS A 13 -11.62 12.97 1.32
CA CYS A 13 -12.66 13.88 1.76
C CYS A 13 -12.77 13.79 3.29
N CYS A 14 -12.33 14.82 4.00
CA CYS A 14 -12.46 14.93 5.45
C CYS A 14 -13.68 15.79 5.82
N HIS A 15 -14.32 15.43 6.92
CA HIS A 15 -15.49 16.14 7.44
C HIS A 15 -15.04 17.22 8.44
N PHE A 16 -15.59 18.43 8.30
CA PHE A 16 -15.27 19.58 9.13
C PHE A 16 -16.56 20.32 9.48
N GLY A 17 -17.12 20.09 10.68
CA GLY A 17 -18.44 20.60 11.05
C GLY A 17 -19.51 20.09 10.08
N ASP A 18 -20.43 20.95 9.62
CA ASP A 18 -21.41 20.60 8.57
C ASP A 18 -20.80 20.53 7.14
N GLY A 19 -19.50 20.76 7.00
CA GLY A 19 -18.79 20.83 5.73
C GLY A 19 -17.94 19.61 5.39
N LYS A 20 -17.50 19.54 4.13
CA LYS A 20 -16.53 18.55 3.62
C LYS A 20 -15.36 19.28 2.96
N LEU A 21 -14.14 18.93 3.35
CA LEU A 21 -12.90 19.47 2.79
C LEU A 21 -12.08 18.35 2.14
N CYS A 22 -11.63 18.54 0.90
CA CYS A 22 -10.72 17.59 0.27
C CYS A 22 -9.29 17.93 0.74
N VAL A 23 -8.62 17.00 1.42
CA VAL A 23 -7.24 17.14 1.90
C VAL A 23 -6.35 16.10 1.24
N GLU A 24 -5.05 16.34 1.23
CA GLU A 24 -4.09 15.34 0.77
C GLU A 24 -4.18 14.09 1.66
N ALA A 25 -4.35 12.91 1.07
CA ALA A 25 -4.25 11.70 1.86
C ALA A 25 -2.81 11.47 2.26
N LEU A 26 -2.59 11.23 3.55
CA LEU A 26 -1.38 10.60 4.01
C LEU A 26 -1.19 9.25 3.34
N GLU A 27 0.08 8.92 3.11
CA GLU A 27 0.48 7.68 2.47
C GLU A 27 -0.05 6.48 3.26
N GLU A 28 -0.69 5.55 2.55
CA GLU A 28 -1.09 4.28 3.15
C GLU A 28 0.15 3.52 3.63
N HIS A 29 0.03 2.84 4.77
CA HIS A 29 1.09 2.01 5.33
C HIS A 29 1.62 1.03 4.26
N PRO A 30 2.93 1.08 3.95
CA PRO A 30 3.50 0.30 2.86
C PRO A 30 3.47 -1.21 3.13
N GLY A 31 3.47 -1.99 2.05
CA GLY A 31 3.43 -3.45 2.08
C GLY A 31 2.02 -4.04 2.15
N VAL A 32 1.94 -5.37 2.31
CA VAL A 32 0.69 -6.14 2.42
C VAL A 32 0.70 -7.01 3.67
N CYS A 33 -0.48 -7.48 4.09
CA CYS A 33 -0.59 -8.43 5.18
C CYS A 33 0.11 -9.76 4.82
N PRO A 34 0.89 -10.36 5.74
CA PRO A 34 1.47 -11.67 5.51
C PRO A 34 0.38 -12.72 5.31
N ARG A 35 0.57 -13.58 4.32
CA ARG A 35 -0.35 -14.68 4.02
C ARG A 35 -0.31 -15.69 5.17
N ARG A 36 -1.46 -15.98 5.78
CA ARG A 36 -1.57 -17.07 6.76
C ARG A 36 -1.76 -18.40 6.05
N VAL A 37 -1.06 -19.42 6.53
CA VAL A 37 -1.09 -20.76 5.92
C VAL A 37 -2.18 -21.63 6.53
N GLU A 38 -2.51 -21.51 7.83
CA GLU A 38 -3.64 -22.23 8.45
C GLU A 38 -4.21 -21.48 9.67
N VAL A 39 -5.48 -21.75 10.03
CA VAL A 39 -6.11 -21.25 11.26
C VAL A 39 -6.85 -22.39 11.97
N PHE A 40 -6.41 -22.78 13.16
CA PHE A 40 -7.15 -23.69 14.04
C PHE A 40 -7.93 -22.92 15.13
N THR A 41 -9.24 -23.16 15.10
CA THR A 41 -10.27 -23.24 16.16
C THR A 41 -10.53 -22.09 17.15
N PHE A 42 -11.81 -21.68 17.15
CA PHE A 42 -12.64 -21.09 18.22
C PHE A 42 -11.96 -20.67 19.53
N VAL A 43 -11.62 -19.37 19.62
CA VAL A 43 -11.27 -18.65 20.87
C VAL A 43 -12.01 -17.31 20.85
N PRO A 44 -12.44 -16.73 21.98
CA PRO A 44 -12.97 -15.36 22.00
C PRO A 44 -11.91 -14.37 21.51
N CYS A 45 -12.25 -13.60 20.49
CA CYS A 45 -11.29 -12.80 19.75
C CYS A 45 -11.50 -11.32 19.99
N ASN A 46 -10.47 -10.67 20.53
CA ASN A 46 -10.41 -9.23 20.67
C ASN A 46 -9.48 -8.64 19.61
N ASN A 47 -9.96 -7.59 18.93
CA ASN A 47 -9.18 -6.87 17.94
C ASN A 47 -8.23 -5.89 18.64
N THR A 48 -6.95 -5.88 18.28
CA THR A 48 -6.00 -4.88 18.78
C THR A 48 -5.85 -3.68 17.84
N CYS A 49 -6.41 -3.77 16.63
CA CYS A 49 -6.47 -2.71 15.62
C CYS A 49 -7.75 -2.85 14.80
N ASN A 50 -8.22 -1.74 14.20
CA ASN A 50 -9.32 -1.74 13.23
C ASN A 50 -8.84 -1.37 11.83
N LYS A 51 -7.83 -0.50 11.71
CA LYS A 51 -7.25 -0.01 10.45
C LYS A 51 -5.72 0.06 10.55
N ASP A 52 -5.06 0.15 9.40
CA ASP A 52 -3.60 0.23 9.33
C ASP A 52 -3.01 1.41 10.12
N HIS A 53 -3.74 2.52 10.25
CA HIS A 53 -3.29 3.67 11.04
C HIS A 53 -3.31 3.44 12.55
N ASP A 54 -3.96 2.38 13.03
CA ASP A 54 -3.86 1.98 14.44
C ASP A 54 -2.52 1.26 14.74
N CYS A 55 -1.74 0.96 13.69
CA CYS A 55 -0.48 0.23 13.75
C CYS A 55 0.71 1.16 13.41
N ARG A 56 1.93 0.68 13.66
CA ARG A 56 3.15 1.40 13.28
C ARG A 56 3.33 1.43 11.77
N LEU A 57 4.13 2.38 11.27
CA LEU A 57 4.37 2.59 9.83
C LEU A 57 4.90 1.36 9.07
N THR A 58 5.52 0.41 9.77
CA THR A 58 6.03 -0.86 9.23
C THR A 58 5.07 -2.04 9.41
N GLU A 59 3.87 -1.81 9.93
CA GLU A 59 2.87 -2.81 10.29
C GLU A 59 1.56 -2.53 9.56
N LYS A 60 0.75 -3.58 9.39
CA LYS A 60 -0.60 -3.47 8.86
C LYS A 60 -1.58 -4.16 9.79
N CYS A 61 -2.82 -3.67 9.79
CA CYS A 61 -3.88 -4.27 10.59
C CYS A 61 -4.45 -5.49 9.87
N CYS A 62 -3.87 -6.64 10.19
CA CYS A 62 -4.09 -7.88 9.47
C CYS A 62 -5.04 -8.80 10.20
N PHE A 63 -5.78 -9.60 9.44
CA PHE A 63 -6.58 -10.67 10.02
C PHE A 63 -5.65 -11.74 10.59
N THR A 64 -5.77 -11.98 11.89
CA THR A 64 -4.95 -12.93 12.62
C THR A 64 -5.55 -14.34 12.66
N GLY A 65 -6.59 -14.59 11.87
CA GLY A 65 -7.34 -15.84 11.85
C GLY A 65 -8.61 -15.79 12.69
N CYS A 66 -8.63 -15.04 13.78
CA CYS A 66 -9.84 -14.86 14.59
C CYS A 66 -10.06 -13.41 15.06
N SER A 67 -8.99 -12.62 15.24
CA SER A 67 -9.07 -11.18 15.46
C SER A 67 -8.32 -10.40 14.39
N ARG A 68 -8.22 -9.08 14.56
CA ARG A 68 -7.26 -8.24 13.86
C ARG A 68 -6.12 -7.84 14.78
N GLY A 69 -4.91 -7.84 14.23
CA GLY A 69 -3.73 -7.40 14.95
C GLY A 69 -2.70 -6.76 14.02
N CYS A 70 -1.87 -5.90 14.60
CA CYS A 70 -0.76 -5.28 13.90
C CYS A 70 0.32 -6.33 13.64
N LEU A 71 0.57 -6.62 12.37
CA LEU A 71 1.64 -7.53 11.93
C LEU A 71 2.64 -6.76 11.07
N PRO A 72 3.94 -7.08 11.14
CA PRO A 72 4.92 -6.55 10.21
C PRO A 72 4.46 -6.76 8.77
N SER A 73 4.47 -5.68 7.97
CA SER A 73 4.08 -5.78 6.57
C SER A 73 5.14 -6.52 5.78
N VAL A 74 4.70 -7.32 4.80
CA VAL A 74 5.59 -8.00 3.87
C VAL A 74 5.46 -7.39 2.48
N ARG A 75 6.50 -7.56 1.68
CA ARG A 75 6.47 -7.22 0.26
C ARG A 75 5.43 -8.12 -0.43
N SER A 76 4.62 -7.54 -1.32
CA SER A 76 3.60 -8.29 -2.04
C SER A 76 4.22 -9.37 -2.91
N ASP A 77 3.61 -10.56 -2.97
CA ASP A 77 4.06 -11.68 -3.81
C ASP A 77 4.18 -11.28 -5.29
N ARG A 78 3.38 -10.31 -5.75
CA ARG A 78 3.49 -9.77 -7.12
C ARG A 78 4.89 -9.25 -7.43
N CYS A 79 5.59 -8.71 -6.43
CA CYS A 79 6.94 -8.17 -6.59
C CYS A 79 7.99 -9.27 -6.78
N GLN A 80 7.62 -10.55 -6.62
CA GLN A 80 8.50 -11.69 -6.91
C GLN A 80 8.28 -12.26 -8.32
N LEU A 81 7.25 -11.80 -9.04
CA LEU A 81 6.98 -12.27 -10.40
C LEU A 81 8.02 -11.69 -11.37
N PRO A 82 8.42 -12.43 -12.42
CA PRO A 82 9.27 -11.87 -13.48
C PRO A 82 8.54 -10.75 -14.21
N HIS A 83 9.26 -9.88 -14.93
CA HIS A 83 8.61 -8.99 -15.88
C HIS A 83 7.99 -9.82 -17.00
N ASP A 84 6.81 -9.40 -17.47
CA ASP A 84 6.11 -10.05 -18.57
C ASP A 84 5.71 -9.01 -19.60
N GLN A 85 6.32 -9.13 -20.79
CA GLN A 85 6.10 -8.23 -21.89
C GLN A 85 4.72 -8.44 -22.53
N GLY A 86 4.08 -9.61 -22.41
CA GLY A 86 2.82 -9.95 -23.10
C GLY A 86 2.99 -10.20 -24.60
N SER A 87 1.90 -10.49 -25.33
CA SER A 87 1.96 -10.85 -26.76
C SER A 87 1.44 -9.79 -27.75
N CYS A 88 0.83 -8.70 -27.28
CA CYS A 88 0.29 -7.65 -28.15
C CYS A 88 1.37 -6.83 -28.90
N SER A 89 0.97 -5.76 -29.59
CA SER A 89 1.86 -4.96 -30.46
C SER A 89 2.10 -3.52 -29.99
N LYS A 90 1.61 -3.13 -28.81
CA LYS A 90 1.72 -1.75 -28.31
C LYS A 90 2.95 -1.58 -27.43
N GLU A 91 3.88 -0.72 -27.76
CA GLU A 91 5.06 -0.50 -26.92
C GLU A 91 4.76 0.53 -25.82
N LEU A 92 4.69 0.06 -24.57
CA LEU A 92 4.51 0.89 -23.38
C LEU A 92 5.71 0.74 -22.45
N GLN A 93 6.37 1.85 -22.10
CA GLN A 93 7.37 1.86 -21.04
C GLN A 93 6.67 1.65 -19.69
N ARG A 94 7.09 0.61 -18.97
CA ARG A 94 6.58 0.23 -17.65
C ARG A 94 7.73 -0.08 -16.72
N PHE A 95 7.43 -0.24 -15.45
CA PHE A 95 8.40 -0.59 -14.41
C PHE A 95 7.99 -1.90 -13.75
N TYR A 96 8.97 -2.75 -13.45
CA TYR A 96 8.80 -3.94 -12.63
C TYR A 96 9.85 -3.93 -11.52
N TYR A 97 9.57 -4.61 -10.42
CA TYR A 97 10.54 -4.81 -9.36
C TYR A 97 11.42 -6.01 -9.68
N ASP A 98 12.74 -5.78 -9.74
CA ASP A 98 13.75 -6.80 -9.91
C ASP A 98 14.24 -7.25 -8.51
N PRO A 99 13.92 -8.48 -8.06
CA PRO A 99 14.28 -8.95 -6.72
C PRO A 99 15.78 -9.20 -6.56
N GLU A 100 16.53 -9.44 -7.65
CA GLU A 100 17.98 -9.62 -7.61
C GLU A 100 18.68 -8.28 -7.41
N LYS A 101 18.25 -7.25 -8.17
CA LYS A 101 18.78 -5.89 -8.04
C LYS A 101 18.18 -5.10 -6.87
N LYS A 102 17.11 -5.61 -6.27
CA LYS A 102 16.29 -4.97 -5.23
C LYS A 102 15.83 -3.56 -5.62
N LYS A 103 15.46 -3.36 -6.89
CA LYS A 103 15.14 -2.05 -7.46
C LYS A 103 14.05 -2.15 -8.52
N CYS A 104 13.31 -1.07 -8.70
CA CYS A 104 12.40 -0.95 -9.84
C CYS A 104 13.15 -0.60 -11.12
N VAL A 105 12.98 -1.43 -12.15
CA VAL A 105 13.66 -1.34 -13.45
C VAL A 105 12.61 -1.18 -14.55
N SER A 106 12.92 -0.38 -15.57
CA SER A 106 12.03 -0.19 -16.71
C SER A 106 12.07 -1.37 -17.68
N PHE A 107 10.94 -1.70 -18.29
CA PHE A 107 10.81 -2.69 -19.37
C PHE A 107 9.74 -2.25 -20.37
N VAL A 108 9.71 -2.88 -21.54
CA VAL A 108 8.67 -2.64 -22.57
C VAL A 108 7.55 -3.66 -22.38
N TYR A 109 6.35 -3.19 -22.14
CA TYR A 109 5.11 -3.96 -22.09
C TYR A 109 4.31 -3.78 -23.37
N ARG A 110 3.84 -4.89 -23.96
CA ARG A 110 3.14 -4.94 -25.25
C ARG A 110 1.67 -4.50 -25.22
N GLY A 111 1.16 -4.15 -24.05
CA GLY A 111 -0.17 -3.55 -23.88
C GLY A 111 -1.32 -4.53 -23.58
N CYS A 112 -1.05 -5.83 -23.52
CA CYS A 112 -2.01 -6.83 -23.05
C CYS A 112 -1.28 -8.00 -22.38
N GLU A 113 -2.03 -8.89 -21.71
CA GLU A 113 -1.49 -9.98 -20.88
C GLU A 113 -0.53 -9.42 -19.83
N GLY A 114 0.53 -10.14 -19.48
CA GLY A 114 1.42 -9.73 -18.42
C GLY A 114 1.01 -10.26 -17.06
N ASN A 115 1.70 -9.76 -16.04
CA ASN A 115 1.39 -10.03 -14.65
C ASN A 115 1.39 -8.75 -13.82
N SER A 116 1.14 -8.90 -12.51
CA SER A 116 0.97 -7.77 -11.60
C SER A 116 2.28 -7.06 -11.20
N ASN A 117 3.46 -7.54 -11.62
CA ASN A 117 4.73 -6.82 -11.50
C ASN A 117 4.91 -5.84 -12.67
N ASN A 118 3.93 -4.97 -12.87
CA ASN A 118 3.87 -4.04 -13.98
C ASN A 118 3.24 -2.73 -13.49
N PHE A 119 4.05 -1.69 -13.40
CA PHE A 119 3.70 -0.38 -12.87
C PHE A 119 3.93 0.70 -13.93
N GLU A 120 3.07 1.71 -13.93
CA GLU A 120 3.16 2.82 -14.89
C GLU A 120 4.36 3.73 -14.61
N THR A 121 4.68 3.95 -13.33
CA THR A 121 5.79 4.81 -12.91
C THR A 121 6.74 4.08 -11.96
N ARG A 122 7.96 4.59 -11.87
CA ARG A 122 8.96 4.07 -10.93
C ARG A 122 8.49 4.25 -9.49
N GLU A 123 7.90 5.39 -9.16
CA GLU A 123 7.42 5.72 -7.81
C GLU A 123 6.33 4.74 -7.37
N LEU A 124 5.43 4.38 -8.28
CA LEU A 124 4.39 3.39 -7.98
C LEU A 124 5.00 2.00 -7.74
N CYS A 125 6.01 1.62 -8.52
CA CYS A 125 6.74 0.38 -8.29
C CYS A 125 7.47 0.39 -6.93
N GLU A 126 8.23 1.44 -6.61
CA GLU A 126 8.98 1.54 -5.35
C GLU A 126 8.04 1.61 -4.14
N LYS A 127 6.88 2.24 -4.27
CA LYS A 127 5.86 2.27 -3.23
C LYS A 127 5.26 0.88 -2.95
N ASN A 128 5.07 0.06 -3.98
CA ASN A 128 4.47 -1.26 -3.84
C ASN A 128 5.49 -2.36 -3.53
N CYS A 129 6.71 -2.22 -4.04
CA CYS A 129 7.72 -3.26 -4.06
C CYS A 129 9.10 -2.80 -3.57
N GLY A 130 9.34 -1.52 -3.34
CA GLY A 130 10.61 -1.02 -2.80
C GLY A 130 10.85 -1.47 -1.36
N GLU A 131 12.04 -1.19 -0.82
CA GLU A 131 12.29 -1.38 0.60
C GLU A 131 11.63 -0.26 1.40
N ILE A 132 10.92 -0.62 2.48
CA ILE A 132 10.45 0.36 3.46
C ILE A 132 11.70 0.91 4.14
N SER A 133 12.11 2.12 3.78
CA SER A 133 13.36 2.69 4.28
C SER A 133 13.25 2.91 5.79
N LYS A 134 14.29 2.57 6.55
CA LYS A 134 14.34 2.85 8.00
C LYS A 134 14.30 4.35 8.31
N GLU A 135 14.50 5.19 7.30
CA GLU A 135 14.42 6.65 7.40
C GLU A 135 13.00 7.11 7.66
N VAL A 136 12.01 6.33 7.20
CA VAL A 136 10.60 6.52 7.53
C VAL A 136 10.38 6.52 9.05
N CYS A 137 11.11 5.69 9.80
CA CYS A 137 11.01 5.64 11.27
C CYS A 137 11.65 6.86 11.97
N LYS A 138 12.37 7.72 11.21
CA LYS A 138 12.93 8.98 11.71
C LYS A 138 12.04 10.17 11.41
N LEU A 139 10.99 10.00 10.60
CA LEU A 139 10.04 11.05 10.30
C LEU A 139 9.22 11.38 11.56
N PRO A 140 8.88 12.65 11.79
CA PRO A 140 7.98 13.03 12.88
C PRO A 140 6.62 12.36 12.68
N LYS A 141 5.97 12.01 13.79
CA LYS A 141 4.58 11.51 13.80
C LYS A 141 3.70 12.60 13.18
N ASP A 142 3.15 12.34 12.01
CA ASP A 142 2.27 13.27 11.33
C ASP A 142 0.82 13.05 11.79
N PRO A 143 0.20 14.01 12.50
CA PRO A 143 -1.18 13.88 12.97
C PRO A 143 -2.22 13.92 11.83
N GLY A 144 -1.78 14.17 10.60
CA GLY A 144 -2.62 14.34 9.44
C GLY A 144 -3.35 15.68 9.39
N PRO A 145 -3.87 16.03 8.21
CA PRO A 145 -4.55 17.31 7.99
C PRO A 145 -5.97 17.37 8.57
N CYS A 146 -6.48 16.28 9.15
CA CYS A 146 -7.85 16.20 9.64
C CYS A 146 -7.88 16.38 11.16
N LEU A 147 -8.66 17.35 11.65
CA LEU A 147 -8.74 17.75 13.07
C LEU A 147 -9.50 16.76 13.97
N ALA A 148 -9.85 15.58 13.44
CA ALA A 148 -10.54 14.56 14.21
C ALA A 148 -9.57 13.98 15.25
N LEU A 149 -9.88 14.18 16.54
CA LEU A 149 -9.15 13.57 17.65
C LEU A 149 -9.32 12.05 17.60
N SER A 150 -8.37 11.37 16.97
CA SER A 150 -8.18 9.94 17.09
C SER A 150 -6.93 9.69 17.92
N VAL A 151 -7.11 9.09 19.11
CA VAL A 151 -5.99 8.69 19.95
C VAL A 151 -5.33 7.49 19.28
N GLN A 152 -4.21 7.74 18.60
CA GLN A 152 -3.39 6.70 17.98
C GLN A 152 -2.13 6.51 18.84
N TYR A 153 -1.82 5.28 19.22
CA TYR A 153 -0.64 4.94 20.01
C TYR A 153 0.55 4.66 19.09
#